data_AF-A0A2Z3N4J4-F1
#
_entry.id   AF-A0A2Z3N4J4-F1
#
_cell.length_a   1.000
_cell.length_b   1.000
_cell.length_c   1.000
_cell.angle_alpha   90.00
_cell.angle_beta   90.00
_cell.angle_gamma   90.00
#
_symmetry.space_group_name_H-M   'P 1'
#
loop_
_entity.id
_entity.type
_entity.pdbx_description
1 polymer ?
#
loop_
_entity_poly.entity_id
_entity_poly.type
_entity_poly.pdbx_seq_one_letter_code
_entity_poly.pdbx_strand_id
1 'polypeptide(L)' 'MNKQKIAETLVKLRGNRSREEVANAVGISVSALQMYENAKRIPKDEIKLRIARYYGVPVESIFFKQ' A
#
# COMPACT_ATOMS: atom_id res chain seq x y z
N MET A 1 -0.93 6.63 13.40
CA MET A 1 -1.29 5.85 12.20
C MET A 1 -1.97 4.56 12.63
N ASN A 2 -3.22 4.34 12.22
CA ASN A 2 -3.91 3.09 12.49
C ASN A 2 -3.55 2.07 11.41
N LYS A 3 -2.79 1.02 11.77
CA LYS A 3 -2.32 0.02 10.80
C LYS A 3 -3.47 -0.68 10.06
N GLN A 4 -4.61 -0.86 10.73
CA GLN A 4 -5.78 -1.53 10.19
C GLN A 4 -6.46 -0.69 9.09
N LYS A 5 -6.65 0.60 9.34
CA LYS A 5 -7.20 1.53 8.34
C LYS A 5 -6.27 1.68 7.13
N ILE A 6 -4.94 1.68 7.32
CA ILE A 6 -3.95 1.65 6.21
C ILE A 6 -4.14 0.39 5.38
N ALA A 7 -4.17 -0.78 6.02
CA ALA A 7 -4.35 -2.06 5.36
C ALA A 7 -5.63 -2.09 4.50
N GLU A 8 -6.77 -1.68 5.07
CA GLU A 8 -8.04 -1.56 4.35
C GLU A 8 -7.96 -0.61 3.16
N THR A 9 -7.28 0.53 3.32
CA THR A 9 -7.09 1.50 2.23
C THR A 9 -6.26 0.90 1.10
N LEU A 10 -5.18 0.18 1.41
CA LEU A 10 -4.34 -0.49 0.42
C LEU A 10 -5.11 -1.57 -0.33
N VAL A 11 -5.93 -2.37 0.36
CA VAL A 11 -6.78 -3.39 -0.26
C VAL A 11 -7.82 -2.75 -1.18
N LYS A 12 -8.46 -1.65 -0.74
CA LYS A 12 -9.41 -0.88 -1.57
C LYS A 12 -8.76 -0.32 -2.83
N LEU A 13 -7.55 0.25 -2.70
CA LEU A 13 -6.81 0.79 -3.84
C LEU A 13 -6.39 -0.30 -4.84
N ARG A 14 -5.96 -1.46 -4.35
CA ARG A 14 -5.64 -2.61 -5.23
C ARG A 14 -6.86 -3.09 -6.01
N GLY A 15 -8.03 -3.10 -5.38
CA GLY A 15 -9.27 -3.57 -6.00
C GLY A 15 -9.11 -5.01 -6.49
N ASN A 16 -9.40 -5.23 -7.77
CA ASN A 16 -9.38 -6.56 -8.39
C ASN A 16 -7.99 -6.99 -8.91
N ARG A 17 -6.97 -6.13 -8.83
CA ARG A 17 -5.62 -6.46 -9.30
C ARG A 17 -4.98 -7.49 -8.37
N SER A 18 -4.14 -8.36 -8.93
CA SER A 18 -3.40 -9.33 -8.12
C SER A 18 -2.34 -8.64 -7.28
N ARG A 19 -1.88 -9.29 -6.22
CA ARG A 19 -0.78 -8.74 -5.41
C ARG A 19 0.52 -8.74 -6.20
N GLU A 20 0.70 -9.71 -7.08
CA GLU A 20 1.83 -9.87 -7.99
C GLU A 20 1.94 -8.67 -8.93
N GLU A 21 0.83 -8.29 -9.57
CA GLU A 21 0.78 -7.13 -10.49
C GLU A 21 1.18 -5.83 -9.76
N VAL A 22 0.55 -5.56 -8.63
CA VAL A 22 0.80 -4.33 -7.86
C VAL A 22 2.21 -4.34 -7.27
N ALA A 23 2.67 -5.46 -6.72
CA ALA A 23 4.00 -5.55 -6.14
C ALA A 23 5.08 -5.33 -7.20
N ASN A 24 4.92 -5.90 -8.40
CA ASN A 24 5.83 -5.66 -9.53
C ASN A 24 5.80 -4.20 -9.99
N ALA A 25 4.61 -3.60 -10.15
CA ALA A 25 4.48 -2.21 -10.59
C ALA A 25 5.04 -1.21 -9.55
N VAL A 26 4.82 -1.46 -8.27
CA VAL A 26 5.40 -0.66 -7.19
C VAL A 26 6.89 -0.94 -7.03
N GLY A 27 7.37 -2.14 -7.40
CA GLY A 27 8.73 -2.65 -7.30
C GLY A 27 9.12 -3.13 -5.90
N ILE A 28 8.23 -3.86 -5.25
CA ILE A 28 8.42 -4.54 -3.95
C ILE A 28 8.13 -6.03 -4.10
N SER A 29 8.46 -6.85 -3.10
CA SER A 29 8.04 -8.24 -3.10
C SER A 29 6.54 -8.37 -2.83
N VAL A 30 5.92 -9.43 -3.37
CA VAL A 30 4.53 -9.80 -3.07
C VAL A 30 4.29 -9.97 -1.57
N SER A 31 5.27 -10.58 -0.87
CA SER A 31 5.25 -10.74 0.58
C SER A 31 5.23 -9.40 1.32
N ALA A 32 5.95 -8.39 0.84
CA ALA A 32 5.93 -7.05 1.42
C ALA A 32 4.54 -6.41 1.27
N LEU A 33 3.95 -6.46 0.08
CA LEU A 33 2.59 -5.96 -0.14
C LEU A 33 1.58 -6.69 0.74
N GLN A 34 1.67 -8.01 0.85
CA GLN A 34 0.83 -8.81 1.74
C GLN A 34 0.97 -8.39 3.21
N MET A 35 2.19 -8.11 3.69
CA MET A 35 2.39 -7.65 5.07
C MET A 35 1.77 -6.28 5.31
N TYR A 36 1.72 -5.41 4.30
CA TYR A 36 1.09 -4.10 4.38
C TYR A 36 -0.44 -4.21 4.38
N GLU A 37 -1.00 -5.01 3.48
CA GLU A 37 -2.44 -5.27 3.37
C GLU A 37 -3.03 -6.04 4.55
N ASN A 38 -2.20 -6.69 5.37
CA ASN A 38 -2.63 -7.40 6.57
C ASN A 38 -2.27 -6.65 7.87
N ALA A 39 -1.94 -5.35 7.79
CA ALA A 39 -1.58 -4.51 8.93
C ALA A 39 -0.38 -5.01 9.77
N LYS A 40 0.39 -5.99 9.26
CA LYS A 40 1.54 -6.58 9.97
C LYS A 40 2.75 -5.67 9.93
N ARG A 41 2.91 -4.89 8.86
CA ARG A 41 4.03 -3.97 8.66
C ARG A 41 3.56 -2.66 8.04
N ILE A 42 4.29 -1.57 8.33
CA ILE A 42 4.12 -0.28 7.65
C ILE A 42 5.25 -0.11 6.62
N PRO A 43 4.95 0.36 5.39
CA PRO A 43 5.98 0.62 4.38
C PRO A 43 6.95 1.72 4.84
N LYS A 44 8.20 1.68 4.36
CA LYS A 44 9.13 2.81 4.47
C LYS A 44 8.63 3.99 3.61
N ASP A 45 9.06 5.20 3.90
CA ASP A 45 8.53 6.40 3.22
C ASP A 45 8.73 6.39 1.70
N GLU A 46 9.87 5.89 1.22
CA GLU A 46 10.11 5.70 -0.22
C GLU A 46 9.05 4.78 -0.86
N ILE A 47 8.69 3.69 -0.17
CA ILE A 47 7.64 2.76 -0.63
C ILE A 47 6.26 3.39 -0.54
N LYS A 48 5.98 4.18 0.51
CA LYS A 48 4.72 4.93 0.61
C LYS A 48 4.54 5.86 -0.60
N LEU A 49 5.60 6.58 -0.99
CA LEU A 49 5.59 7.44 -2.17
C LEU A 49 5.42 6.66 -3.47
N ARG A 50 6.05 5.49 -3.61
CA ARG A 50 5.89 4.62 -4.80
C ARG A 50 4.47 4.10 -4.93
N ILE A 51 3.87 3.65 -3.83
CA ILE A 51 2.46 3.24 -3.78
C ILE A 51 1.53 4.41 -4.16
N ALA A 52 1.75 5.59 -3.56
CA ALA A 52 0.98 6.80 -3.84
C ALA A 52 1.05 7.20 -5.33
N ARG A 53 2.26 7.19 -5.90
CA ARG A 53 2.48 7.45 -7.33
C ARG A 53 1.79 6.43 -8.23
N TYR A 54 1.89 5.14 -7.91
CA TYR A 54 1.26 4.08 -8.69
C TYR A 54 -0.27 4.24 -8.75
N TYR A 55 -0.90 4.65 -7.64
CA TYR A 55 -2.35 4.87 -7.60
C TYR A 55 -2.78 6.30 -7.97
N GLY A 56 -1.84 7.22 -8.19
CA GLY A 56 -2.15 8.61 -8.54
C GLY A 56 -2.85 9.40 -7.42
N VAL A 57 -2.61 9.05 -6.16
CA VAL A 57 -3.25 9.71 -5.00
C VAL A 57 -2.19 10.29 -4.04
N PRO A 58 -2.54 11.31 -3.22
CA PRO A 58 -1.62 11.83 -2.21
C PRO A 58 -1.17 10.77 -1.21
N VAL A 59 0.09 10.82 -0.77
CA VAL A 59 0.61 9.86 0.22
C VAL A 59 -0.11 10.02 1.57
N GLU A 60 -0.55 11.23 1.88
CA GLU A 60 -1.31 11.60 3.06
C GLU A 60 -2.67 10.90 3.12
N SER A 61 -3.36 10.75 1.98
CA SER A 61 -4.68 10.10 1.93
C SER A 61 -4.60 8.60 2.18
N ILE A 62 -3.45 7.97 1.90
CA ILE A 62 -3.26 6.55 2.16
C ILE A 62 -2.82 6.32 3.61
N PHE A 63 -1.85 7.11 4.08
CA PHE A 63 -1.08 6.76 5.28
C PHE A 63 -1.37 7.64 6.50
N PHE A 64 -1.82 8.88 6.32
CA PHE A 64 -1.83 9.89 7.40
C PHE A 64 -3.23 10.42 7.76
N LYS A 65 -4.19 10.45 6.82
CA LYS A 65 -5.58 10.89 7.08
C LYS A 65 -6.45 9.75 7.67
N GLN A 66 -6.21 9.35 8.92
CA GLN A 66 -6.87 8.19 9.53
C GLN A 66 -7.26 8.34 10.99
#